data_AF-A0A7S1PDA9-F1
#
_entry.id   AF-A0A7S1PDA9-F1
#
_cell.length_a   1.000
_cell.length_b   1.000
_cell.length_c   1.000
_cell.angle_alpha   90.00
_cell.angle_beta   90.00
_cell.angle_gamma   90.00
#
_symmetry.space_group_name_H-M   'P 1'
#
loop_
_entity.id
_entity.type
_entity.pdbx_description
1 polymer ?
#
loop_
_entity_poly.entity_id
_entity_poly.type
_entity_poly.pdbx_seq_one_letter_code
_entity_poly.pdbx_strand_id
1 'polypeptide(L)'
;TEMDGLDSLNISYNNITKRNFSGPLPPSLGNAGNLTRLIAEFSGLTGSLPLELGQLVKLRMLNLTGNQLSGLLPDTLKGWHSIEELSLRGNSFRGTLELLI
;
A
#
# COMPACT_ATOMS: atom_id res chain seq x y z
N THR A 1 5.61 18.80 1.58
CA THR A 1 6.12 18.13 0.36
C THR A 1 4.97 17.90 -0.62
N GLU A 2 5.25 17.74 -1.92
CA GLU A 2 4.26 17.74 -3.02
C GLU A 2 3.08 16.75 -2.86
N MET A 3 3.21 15.75 -1.99
CA MET A 3 2.19 14.76 -1.67
C MET A 3 1.37 15.04 -0.40
N ASP A 4 1.68 16.06 0.39
CA ASP A 4 0.97 16.36 1.66
C ASP A 4 -0.50 16.75 1.42
N GLY A 5 -0.90 17.15 0.22
CA GLY A 5 -2.30 17.43 -0.08
C GLY A 5 -3.16 16.19 -0.40
N LEU A 6 -2.56 15.02 -0.55
CA LEU A 6 -3.25 13.81 -1.02
C LEU A 6 -3.90 13.06 0.14
N ASP A 7 -5.23 13.04 0.16
CA ASP A 7 -6.03 12.23 1.09
C ASP A 7 -6.29 10.80 0.55
N SER A 8 -6.45 10.65 -0.77
CA SER A 8 -6.74 9.37 -1.41
C SER A 8 -5.92 9.18 -2.68
N LEU A 9 -5.33 7.99 -2.83
CA LEU A 9 -4.58 7.58 -4.01
C LEU A 9 -5.16 6.26 -4.54
N ASN A 10 -5.65 6.29 -5.78
CA ASN A 10 -6.12 5.11 -6.49
C ASN A 10 -5.31 4.93 -7.78
N ILE A 11 -4.56 3.83 -7.86
CA ILE A 11 -3.76 3.43 -9.03
C ILE A 11 -4.16 2.05 -9.57
N SER A 12 -5.36 1.57 -9.20
CA SER A 12 -5.89 0.29 -9.66
C SER A 12 -5.92 0.21 -11.18
N TYR A 13 -5.69 -0.99 -11.72
CA TYR A 13 -5.79 -1.20 -13.15
C TYR A 13 -7.19 -0.80 -13.64
N ASN A 14 -7.23 0.13 -14.59
CA ASN A 14 -8.47 0.57 -15.20
C ASN A 14 -8.38 0.36 -16.72
N ASN A 15 -9.24 -0.53 -17.24
CA ASN A 15 -9.27 -0.87 -18.66
C ASN A 15 -9.57 0.35 -19.56
N ILE A 16 -10.21 1.39 -19.01
CA ILE A 16 -10.49 2.65 -19.71
C ILE A 16 -9.20 3.46 -19.91
N THR A 17 -8.32 3.50 -18.93
CA THR A 17 -7.07 4.29 -19.00
C THR A 17 -5.90 3.51 -19.59
N LYS A 18 -6.02 2.18 -19.73
CA LYS A 18 -4.96 1.23 -20.15
C LYS A 18 -3.65 1.42 -19.37
N ARG A 19 -3.70 1.96 -18.16
CA ARG A 19 -2.51 2.10 -17.32
C ARG A 19 -2.36 0.83 -16.50
N ASN A 20 -1.30 0.08 -16.80
CA ASN A 20 -0.84 -0.99 -15.96
C ASN A 20 0.32 -0.45 -15.13
N PHE A 21 0.11 -0.23 -13.84
CA PHE A 21 1.16 0.27 -12.96
C PHE A 21 2.04 -0.90 -12.49
N SER A 22 2.92 -1.37 -13.37
CA SER A 22 3.83 -2.47 -13.07
C SER A 22 5.10 -2.00 -12.40
N GLY A 23 5.55 -2.71 -11.36
CA GLY A 23 6.76 -2.40 -10.61
C GLY A 23 6.51 -2.30 -9.11
N PRO A 24 7.55 -1.98 -8.31
CA PRO A 24 7.41 -1.86 -6.87
C PRO A 24 6.72 -0.56 -6.46
N LEU A 25 6.14 -0.56 -5.26
CA LEU A 25 5.71 0.68 -4.61
C LEU A 25 6.95 1.53 -4.29
N PRO A 26 6.98 2.82 -4.66
CA PRO A 26 8.13 3.67 -4.42
C PRO A 26 8.22 4.04 -2.92
N PRO A 27 9.42 4.05 -2.32
CA PRO A 27 9.63 4.52 -0.94
C PRO A 27 9.11 5.95 -0.69
N SER A 28 9.14 6.80 -1.71
CA SER A 28 8.64 8.19 -1.63
C SER A 28 7.14 8.28 -1.32
N LEU A 29 6.37 7.20 -1.46
CA LEU A 29 4.98 7.15 -1.05
C LEU A 29 4.80 7.43 0.46
N GLY A 30 5.80 7.13 1.29
CA GLY A 30 5.80 7.46 2.72
C GLY A 30 5.70 8.97 3.00
N ASN A 31 6.05 9.83 2.02
CA ASN A 31 5.94 11.28 2.15
C ASN A 31 4.50 11.80 2.01
N ALA A 32 3.52 10.95 1.69
CA ALA A 32 2.11 11.31 1.62
C ALA A 32 1.45 11.26 3.02
N GLY A 33 1.95 12.06 3.97
CA GLY A 33 1.59 11.94 5.39
C GLY A 33 0.10 12.19 5.72
N ASN A 34 -0.68 12.73 4.79
CA ASN A 34 -2.12 12.94 4.91
C ASN A 34 -2.98 11.85 4.24
N LEU A 35 -2.35 10.84 3.64
CA LEU A 35 -3.07 9.79 2.92
C LEU A 35 -3.89 8.93 3.89
N THR A 36 -5.20 8.87 3.65
CA THR A 36 -6.14 8.02 4.40
C THR A 36 -6.58 6.79 3.59
N ARG A 37 -6.48 6.84 2.25
CA ARG A 37 -6.85 5.73 1.36
C ARG A 37 -5.79 5.45 0.31
N LEU A 38 -5.33 4.21 0.24
CA LEU A 38 -4.46 3.70 -0.82
C LEU A 38 -5.10 2.48 -1.48
N ILE A 39 -5.49 2.61 -2.74
CA ILE A 39 -6.13 1.55 -3.53
C ILE A 39 -5.28 1.28 -4.77
N ALA A 40 -4.77 0.05 -4.87
CA ALA A 40 -3.92 -0.38 -5.98
C ALA A 40 -4.19 -1.84 -6.33
N GLU A 41 -5.46 -2.20 -6.48
CA GLU A 41 -5.83 -3.58 -6.81
C GLU A 41 -5.57 -3.90 -8.29
N PHE A 42 -5.13 -5.13 -8.55
CA PHE A 42 -4.87 -5.67 -9.88
C PHE A 42 -3.94 -4.80 -10.76
N SER A 43 -3.08 -3.98 -10.15
CA SER A 43 -2.21 -3.04 -10.86
C SER A 43 -0.93 -3.69 -11.43
N GLY A 44 -0.64 -4.94 -11.07
CA GLY A 44 0.59 -5.61 -11.46
C GLY A 44 1.81 -5.17 -10.64
N LEU A 45 1.59 -4.71 -9.41
CA LEU A 45 2.68 -4.34 -8.50
C LEU A 45 3.53 -5.56 -8.14
N THR A 46 4.84 -5.36 -8.00
CA THR A 46 5.83 -6.42 -7.73
C THR A 46 6.75 -6.05 -6.55
N GLY A 47 7.57 -7.00 -6.09
CA GLY A 47 8.54 -6.74 -5.01
C GLY A 47 7.91 -6.67 -3.62
N SER A 48 8.64 -6.12 -2.65
CA SER A 48 8.21 -5.99 -1.25
C SER A 48 7.58 -4.63 -0.96
N LEU A 49 6.83 -4.54 0.14
CA LEU A 49 6.38 -3.25 0.66
C LEU A 49 7.60 -2.45 1.15
N PRO A 50 7.72 -1.16 0.79
CA PRO A 50 8.76 -0.29 1.34
C PRO A 50 8.51 -0.05 2.84
N LEU A 51 9.57 0.04 3.63
CA LEU A 51 9.46 0.29 5.08
C LEU A 51 8.85 1.67 5.38
N GLU A 52 9.03 2.62 4.46
CA GLU A 52 8.49 3.98 4.50
C GLU A 52 6.97 4.01 4.47
N LEU A 53 6.31 2.93 4.03
CA LEU A 53 4.85 2.84 4.08
C LEU A 53 4.32 2.94 5.53
N GLY A 54 5.14 2.57 6.52
CA GLY A 54 4.83 2.77 7.94
C GLY A 54 4.68 4.24 8.36
N GLN A 55 5.16 5.19 7.55
CA GLN A 55 5.00 6.64 7.81
C GLN A 55 3.56 7.12 7.55
N LEU A 56 2.74 6.33 6.85
CA LEU A 56 1.34 6.64 6.55
C LEU A 56 0.44 6.38 7.77
N VAL A 57 0.71 7.04 8.89
CA VAL A 57 0.04 6.79 10.19
C VAL A 57 -1.45 7.16 10.19
N LYS A 58 -1.91 7.94 9.20
CA LYS A 58 -3.32 8.31 9.00
C LYS A 58 -4.07 7.34 8.07
N LEU A 59 -3.41 6.32 7.54
CA LEU A 59 -4.00 5.40 6.59
C LEU A 59 -5.13 4.60 7.26
N ARG A 60 -6.32 4.68 6.67
CA ARG A 60 -7.53 3.97 7.12
C ARG A 60 -7.85 2.78 6.23
N MET A 61 -7.53 2.87 4.95
CA MET A 61 -7.77 1.81 3.98
C MET A 61 -6.54 1.56 3.12
N LEU A 62 -6.12 0.29 3.08
CA LEU A 62 -5.15 -0.23 2.13
C LEU A 62 -5.73 -1.43 1.38
N ASN A 63 -5.87 -1.30 0.07
CA ASN A 63 -6.25 -2.42 -0.80
C ASN A 63 -5.18 -2.66 -1.87
N LEU A 64 -4.45 -3.77 -1.72
CA LEU A 64 -3.41 -4.23 -2.64
C LEU A 64 -3.80 -5.56 -3.30
N THR A 65 -5.09 -5.88 -3.38
CA THR A 65 -5.59 -7.17 -3.85
C THR A 65 -5.09 -7.51 -5.24
N GLY A 66 -4.70 -8.78 -5.46
CA GLY A 66 -4.43 -9.32 -6.79
C GLY A 66 -3.20 -8.74 -7.47
N ASN A 67 -2.14 -8.48 -6.71
CA ASN A 67 -0.82 -8.08 -7.24
C ASN A 67 0.21 -9.22 -7.12
N GLN A 68 1.44 -8.95 -7.51
CA GLN A 68 2.58 -9.87 -7.43
C GLN A 68 3.55 -9.44 -6.32
N LEU A 69 3.03 -8.82 -5.26
CA LEU A 69 3.84 -8.39 -4.11
C LEU A 69 4.28 -9.61 -3.31
N SER A 70 5.46 -9.53 -2.70
CA SER A 70 6.09 -10.65 -1.98
C SER A 70 6.99 -10.16 -0.84
N GLY A 71 7.59 -11.08 -0.10
CA GLY A 71 8.47 -10.75 1.02
C GLY A 71 7.73 -10.61 2.35
N LEU A 72 8.43 -10.13 3.37
CA LEU A 72 7.88 -9.93 4.71
C LEU A 72 7.09 -8.63 4.79
N LEU A 73 6.06 -8.61 5.62
CA LEU A 73 5.42 -7.35 6.03
C LEU A 73 6.40 -6.55 6.91
N PRO A 74 6.65 -5.26 6.62
CA PRO A 74 7.54 -4.44 7.44
C PRO A 74 7.01 -4.26 8.87
N ASP A 75 7.89 -4.35 9.86
CA ASP A 75 7.54 -4.07 11.27
C ASP A 75 7.05 -2.64 11.49
N THR A 76 7.40 -1.72 10.59
CA THR A 76 6.94 -0.32 10.62
C THR A 76 5.41 -0.20 10.48
N LEU A 77 4.73 -1.23 9.97
CA LEU A 77 3.27 -1.27 9.89
C LEU A 77 2.59 -1.33 11.27
N LYS A 78 3.32 -1.67 12.34
CA LYS A 78 2.84 -1.57 13.74
C LYS A 78 2.36 -0.16 14.11
N GLY A 79 2.82 0.86 13.38
CA GLY A 79 2.41 2.25 13.60
C GLY A 79 1.03 2.61 13.02
N TRP A 80 0.36 1.69 12.31
CA TRP A 80 -0.93 1.94 11.65
C TRP A 80 -2.12 1.79 12.61
N HIS A 81 -2.20 2.69 13.58
CA HIS A 81 -3.29 2.71 14.57
C HIS A 81 -4.65 3.14 14.00
N SER A 82 -4.67 3.74 12.80
CA SER A 82 -5.89 4.22 12.14
C SER A 82 -6.44 3.24 11.10
N ILE A 83 -5.80 2.09 10.87
CA ILE A 83 -6.22 1.16 9.81
C ILE A 83 -7.57 0.51 10.16
N GLU A 84 -8.49 0.56 9.22
CA GLU A 84 -9.83 -0.03 9.33
C GLU A 84 -10.02 -1.16 8.32
N GLU A 85 -9.40 -1.02 7.15
CA GLU A 85 -9.43 -2.03 6.10
C GLU A 85 -8.03 -2.30 5.55
N LEU A 86 -7.62 -3.56 5.62
CA LEU A 86 -6.38 -4.06 5.03
C LEU A 86 -6.67 -5.28 4.16
N SER A 87 -6.57 -5.12 2.84
CA SER A 87 -6.64 -6.24 1.89
C SER A 87 -5.31 -6.46 1.19
N LEU A 88 -4.68 -7.59 1.50
CA LEU A 88 -3.45 -8.07 0.87
C LEU A 88 -3.69 -9.35 0.03
N ARG A 89 -4.95 -9.73 -0.16
CA ARG A 89 -5.35 -10.99 -0.79
C ARG A 89 -4.76 -11.14 -2.19
N GLY A 90 -4.35 -12.36 -2.55
CA GLY A 90 -3.84 -12.65 -3.89
C GLY A 90 -2.46 -12.05 -4.15
N ASN A 91 -1.65 -11.89 -3.11
CA ASN A 91 -0.21 -11.61 -3.18
C ASN A 91 0.57 -12.81 -2.59
N SER A 92 1.90 -12.71 -2.59
CA SER A 92 2.84 -13.73 -2.09
C SER A 92 3.59 -13.28 -0.83
N PHE A 93 2.93 -12.54 0.06
CA PHE A 93 3.52 -12.12 1.35
C PHE A 93 3.80 -13.30 2.27
N ARG A 94 4.83 -13.14 3.12
CA ARG A 94 5.27 -14.11 4.12
C ARG A 94 5.29 -13.45 5.50
N GLY A 95 5.23 -14.26 6.57
CA GLY A 95 5.21 -13.79 7.96
C GLY A 95 3.81 -13.85 8.59
N THR A 96 3.72 -13.43 9.85
CA THR A 96 2.47 -13.40 10.61
C THR A 96 1.87 -11.99 10.64
N LEU A 97 0.54 -11.91 10.68
CA LEU A 97 -0.22 -10.64 10.84
C LEU A 97 -0.16 -10.08 12.27
N GLU A 98 0.67 -10.64 13.14
CA GLU A 98 0.88 -10.18 14.53
C GLU A 98 1.49 -8.77 14.61
N LEU A 99 1.80 -8.15 13.47
CA LEU A 99 2.27 -6.76 13.39
C LEU A 99 1.15 -5.73 13.46
N LEU A 100 -0.13 -6.13 13.47
CA LEU A 100 -1.29 -5.22 13.39
C LEU A 100 -2.23 -5.31 14.61
N ILE A 101 -1.82 -6.02 15.66
CA ILE A 101 -2.56 -6.20 16.91
C ILE A 101 -1.78 -5.59 18.08
#